data_AF-A0AAV0ZKN5-F1
#
_entry.id   AF-A0AAV0ZKN5-F1
#
_cell.length_a   1.000
_cell.length_b   1.000
_cell.length_c   1.000
_cell.angle_alpha   90.00
_cell.angle_beta   90.00
_cell.angle_gamma   90.00
#
_symmetry.space_group_name_H-M   'P 1'
#
loop_
_entity.id
_entity.type
_entity.pdbx_description
1 polymer ?
#
loop_
_entity_poly.entity_id
_entity_poly.type
_entity_poly.pdbx_seq_one_letter_code
_entity_poly.pdbx_strand_id
1 'polypeptide(L)'
;MAWLTQIGCTYIDWVENKMRFTYQGEWIEIRGVRTRECTPLQNYVDENHFAQLHYDIQSSMVTPTQQLEMKSILHRFDNIFKEPRGLPPEPQQEHAIQLLIGQGLVNVRPYRYPHHH
;
A
#
# COMPACT_ATOMS: atom_id res chain seq x y z
N MET A 1 1.33 -6.12 -15.65
CA MET A 1 -0.06 -5.88 -15.18
C MET A 1 -0.92 -7.15 -15.36
N ALA A 2 -0.51 -8.30 -14.83
CA ALA A 2 -1.19 -9.59 -15.07
C ALA A 2 -2.26 -9.95 -14.02
N TRP A 3 -2.28 -9.26 -12.88
CA TRP A 3 -3.26 -9.54 -11.82
C TRP A 3 -4.59 -8.82 -12.09
N LEU A 4 -4.57 -7.63 -12.69
CA LEU A 4 -5.79 -6.89 -13.07
C LEU A 4 -6.60 -7.61 -14.16
N THR A 5 -5.94 -8.36 -15.05
CA THR A 5 -6.63 -9.16 -16.07
C THR A 5 -7.46 -10.29 -15.47
N GLN A 6 -7.16 -10.74 -14.26
CA GLN A 6 -7.94 -11.78 -13.57
C GLN A 6 -9.27 -11.25 -13.01
N ILE A 7 -9.38 -9.93 -12.81
CA ILE A 7 -10.54 -9.30 -12.17
C ILE A 7 -11.66 -9.03 -13.19
N GLY A 8 -11.30 -8.88 -14.47
CA GLY A 8 -12.25 -8.67 -15.56
C GLY A 8 -12.99 -7.32 -15.44
N CYS A 9 -14.29 -7.32 -15.76
CA CYS A 9 -15.11 -6.11 -15.70
C CYS A 9 -15.41 -5.70 -14.25
N THR A 10 -15.07 -4.47 -13.91
CA THR A 10 -15.30 -3.89 -12.58
C THR A 10 -16.24 -2.69 -12.65
N TYR A 11 -17.15 -2.58 -11.68
CA TYR A 11 -17.98 -1.40 -11.45
C TYR A 11 -17.51 -0.70 -10.17
N ILE A 12 -17.28 0.62 -10.23
CA ILE A 12 -16.84 1.41 -9.08
C ILE A 12 -17.80 2.57 -8.87
N ASP A 13 -18.37 2.65 -7.66
CA ASP A 13 -19.11 3.82 -7.17
C ASP A 13 -18.21 4.57 -6.17
N TRP A 14 -17.69 5.72 -6.60
CA TRP A 14 -16.80 6.55 -5.80
C TRP A 14 -17.54 7.35 -4.70
N VAL A 15 -18.83 7.63 -4.88
CA VAL A 15 -19.62 8.38 -3.89
C VAL A 15 -19.86 7.50 -2.67
N GLU A 16 -20.16 6.23 -2.92
CA GLU A 16 -20.38 5.24 -1.87
C GLU A 16 -19.11 4.46 -1.48
N ASN A 17 -17.98 4.71 -2.16
CA ASN A 17 -16.73 3.96 -2.04
C ASN A 17 -16.94 2.44 -2.17
N LYS A 18 -17.66 2.01 -3.21
CA LYS A 18 -17.93 0.59 -3.49
C LYS A 18 -17.24 0.16 -4.76
N MET A 19 -16.70 -1.04 -4.74
CA MET A 19 -16.16 -1.72 -5.92
C MET A 19 -16.82 -3.09 -6.06
N ARG A 20 -17.33 -3.40 -7.25
CA ARG A 20 -17.90 -4.70 -7.59
C ARG A 20 -17.14 -5.33 -8.74
N PHE A 21 -16.85 -6.62 -8.64
CA PHE A 21 -16.21 -7.40 -9.69
C PHE A 21 -16.65 -8.86 -9.64
N THR A 22 -16.40 -9.58 -10.73
CA THR A 22 -16.74 -11.01 -10.82
C THR A 22 -15.54 -11.86 -10.44
N TYR A 23 -15.72 -12.81 -9.53
CA TYR A 23 -14.70 -13.78 -9.15
C TYR A 23 -15.34 -15.16 -9.03
N GLN A 24 -14.81 -16.15 -9.77
CA GLN A 24 -15.36 -17.51 -9.83
C GLN A 24 -16.86 -17.59 -10.19
N GLY A 25 -17.37 -16.64 -10.98
CA GLY A 25 -18.78 -16.59 -11.39
C GLY A 25 -19.71 -15.87 -10.41
N GLU A 26 -19.21 -15.49 -9.24
CA GLU A 26 -19.95 -14.75 -8.21
C GLU A 26 -19.60 -13.24 -8.26
N TRP A 27 -20.59 -12.40 -7.94
CA TRP A 27 -20.37 -10.96 -7.78
C TRP A 27 -19.90 -10.66 -6.37
N ILE A 28 -18.67 -10.16 -6.26
CA ILE A 28 -18.11 -9.73 -4.98
C ILE A 28 -18.20 -8.20 -4.89
N GLU A 29 -18.71 -7.70 -3.75
CA GLU A 29 -18.71 -6.26 -3.41
C GLU A 29 -17.68 -6.00 -2.31
N ILE A 30 -16.72 -5.11 -2.59
CA ILE A 30 -15.86 -4.48 -1.59
C ILE A 30 -16.43 -3.11 -1.29
N ARG A 31 -16.57 -2.79 0.00
CA ARG A 31 -17.03 -1.49 0.47
C ARG A 31 -15.93 -0.83 1.31
N GLY A 32 -15.59 0.41 0.97
CA GLY A 32 -14.70 1.23 1.76
C GLY A 32 -15.30 1.51 3.13
N VAL A 33 -14.53 1.25 4.18
CA VAL A 33 -14.87 1.69 5.53
C VAL A 33 -14.55 3.18 5.61
N ARG A 34 -15.54 3.99 5.97
CA ARG A 34 -15.29 5.40 6.30
C ARG A 34 -14.63 5.44 7.67
N THR A 35 -13.31 5.42 7.71
CA THR A 35 -12.58 5.86 8.92
C THR A 35 -13.03 7.28 9.20
N ARG A 36 -13.50 7.54 10.42
CA ARG A 36 -13.90 8.89 10.82
C ARG A 36 -12.71 9.82 10.58
N GLU A 37 -12.96 10.88 9.82
CA GLU A 37 -12.06 11.99 9.49
C GLU A 37 -10.64 11.55 9.13
N CYS A 38 -10.36 11.45 7.83
CA CYS A 38 -8.98 11.50 7.34
C CYS A 38 -8.34 12.77 7.87
N THR A 39 -7.61 12.67 8.98
CA THR A 39 -6.77 13.75 9.46
C THR A 39 -5.74 14.04 8.37
N PRO A 40 -5.45 15.32 8.07
CA PRO A 40 -4.41 15.66 7.11
C PRO A 40 -3.11 14.95 7.49
N LEU A 41 -2.35 14.51 6.48
CA LEU A 41 -1.04 13.83 6.63
C LEU A 41 -0.07 14.61 7.55
N GLN A 42 -0.28 15.91 7.71
CA GLN A 42 0.47 16.81 8.59
C GLN A 42 0.37 16.42 10.08
N ASN A 43 -0.71 15.78 10.52
CA ASN A 43 -0.86 15.34 11.91
C ASN A 43 -0.14 14.02 12.22
N TYR A 44 0.48 13.37 11.22
CA TYR A 44 1.14 12.07 11.35
C TYR A 44 2.67 12.16 11.52
N VAL A 45 3.22 13.37 11.65
CA VAL A 45 4.68 13.59 11.78
C VAL A 45 5.16 13.40 13.22
N ASP A 46 4.26 13.30 14.21
CA ASP A 46 4.62 13.02 15.60
C ASP A 46 4.65 11.52 15.90
N GLU A 47 5.75 11.06 16.51
CA GLU A 47 6.11 9.66 16.81
C GLU A 47 5.04 8.85 17.58
N ASN A 48 4.00 9.50 18.11
CA ASN A 48 2.97 8.89 18.96
C ASN A 48 1.61 8.65 18.30
N HIS A 49 1.36 9.11 17.06
CA HIS A 49 0.03 9.01 16.42
C HIS A 49 -0.20 7.79 15.52
N PHE A 50 0.84 7.01 15.21
CA PHE A 50 0.68 5.79 14.40
C PHE A 50 -0.25 4.75 15.08
N ALA A 51 -0.35 4.81 16.42
CA ALA A 51 -1.19 3.93 17.22
C ALA A 51 -2.70 4.23 17.13
N GLN A 52 -3.11 5.37 16.55
CA GLN A 52 -4.52 5.77 16.49
C GLN A 52 -5.29 5.21 15.28
N LEU A 53 -4.65 4.38 14.45
CA LEU A 53 -5.33 3.52 13.48
C LEU A 53 -5.90 2.27 14.18
N HIS A 54 -6.61 2.47 15.30
CA HIS A 54 -7.52 1.44 15.78
C HIS A 54 -8.73 1.44 14.85
N TYR A 55 -8.65 0.59 13.83
CA TYR A 55 -9.82 0.15 13.11
C TYR A 55 -10.84 -0.36 14.14
N ASP A 56 -12.03 0.22 14.17
CA ASP A 56 -13.19 -0.39 14.81
C ASP A 56 -13.45 -1.69 14.04
N ILE A 57 -12.76 -2.77 14.45
CA ILE A 57 -13.12 -4.11 14.04
C ILE A 57 -14.45 -4.31 14.74
N GLN A 58 -15.56 -3.95 14.07
CA GLN A 58 -16.79 -4.69 14.30
C GLN A 58 -16.37 -6.13 14.08
N SER A 59 -16.26 -6.86 15.19
CA SER A 59 -15.91 -8.28 15.21
C SER A 59 -17.06 -9.01 14.54
N SER A 60 -17.13 -8.91 13.22
CA SER A 60 -17.87 -9.86 12.41
C SER A 60 -17.17 -11.18 12.66
N MET A 61 -17.94 -12.15 13.14
CA MET A 61 -17.40 -13.43 13.55
C MET A 61 -16.79 -14.12 12.32
N VAL A 62 -15.47 -14.02 12.20
CA VAL A 62 -14.69 -14.75 11.22
C VAL A 62 -14.99 -16.23 11.45
N THR A 63 -15.45 -16.93 10.41
CA THR A 63 -15.78 -18.34 10.55
C THR A 63 -14.53 -19.14 10.95
N PRO A 64 -14.67 -20.29 11.63
CA PRO A 64 -13.51 -21.11 12.02
C PRO A 64 -12.60 -21.47 10.83
N THR A 65 -13.19 -21.70 9.65
CA THR A 65 -12.47 -21.95 8.41
C THR A 65 -11.62 -20.75 7.98
N GLN A 66 -12.21 -19.56 7.94
CA GLN A 66 -11.49 -18.33 7.60
C GLN A 66 -10.37 -18.02 8.60
N GLN A 67 -10.56 -18.32 9.89
CA GLN A 67 -9.50 -18.17 10.89
C GLN A 67 -8.31 -19.12 10.61
N LEU A 68 -8.59 -20.36 10.20
CA LEU A 68 -7.55 -21.33 9.86
C LEU A 68 -6.79 -20.90 8.60
N GLU A 69 -7.50 -20.48 7.55
CA GLU A 69 -6.91 -19.96 6.32
C GLU A 69 -6.05 -18.73 6.60
N MET A 70 -6.56 -17.78 7.39
CA MET A 70 -5.82 -16.58 7.79
C MET A 70 -4.52 -16.95 8.52
N LYS A 71 -4.57 -17.86 9.49
CA LYS A 71 -3.36 -18.34 10.19
C LYS A 71 -2.35 -18.95 9.22
N SER A 72 -2.82 -19.74 8.25
CA SER A 72 -1.94 -20.35 7.25
C SER A 72 -1.24 -19.31 6.38
N ILE A 73 -1.95 -18.24 6.00
CA ILE A 73 -1.40 -17.13 5.19
C ILE A 73 -0.39 -16.33 6.00
N LEU A 74 -0.73 -15.93 7.22
CA LEU A 74 0.17 -15.19 8.09
C LEU A 74 1.45 -15.96 8.36
N HIS A 75 1.35 -17.27 8.62
CA HIS A 75 2.52 -18.13 8.80
C HIS A 75 3.34 -18.26 7.51
N ARG A 76 2.70 -18.38 6.34
CA ARG A 76 3.39 -18.49 5.05
C ARG A 76 4.22 -17.25 4.72
N PHE A 77 3.77 -16.06 5.13
CA PHE A 77 4.40 -14.77 4.82
C PHE A 77 4.95 -14.06 6.07
N ASP A 78 5.30 -14.82 7.11
CA ASP A 78 5.87 -14.31 8.37
C ASP A 78 7.10 -13.42 8.15
N ASN A 79 7.85 -13.66 7.08
CA ASN A 79 9.02 -12.86 6.72
C ASN A 79 8.70 -11.40 6.32
N ILE A 80 7.49 -11.11 5.81
CA ILE A 80 7.08 -9.76 5.42
C ILE A 80 6.92 -8.85 6.64
N PHE A 81 6.56 -9.43 7.79
CA PHE A 81 6.30 -8.70 9.03
C PHE A 81 7.52 -8.58 9.94
N LYS A 82 8.66 -9.16 9.56
CA LYS A 82 9.92 -9.04 10.29
C LYS A 82 10.59 -7.71 9.97
N GLU A 83 11.22 -7.13 10.98
CA GLU A 83 12.06 -5.95 10.79
C GLU A 83 13.20 -6.27 9.79
N PRO A 84 13.36 -5.47 8.71
CA PRO A 84 14.38 -5.72 7.71
C PRO A 84 15.78 -5.51 8.29
N ARG A 85 16.62 -6.54 8.26
CA ARG A 85 17.98 -6.50 8.81
C ARG A 85 19.04 -6.16 7.74
N GLY A 86 18.81 -5.09 6.98
CA GLY A 86 19.75 -4.66 5.96
C GLY A 86 19.10 -3.90 4.81
N LEU A 87 19.89 -3.67 3.77
CA LEU A 87 19.40 -3.07 2.54
C LEU A 87 18.38 -4.01 1.87
N PRO A 88 17.39 -3.46 1.15
CA PRO A 88 16.52 -4.25 0.31
C PRO A 88 17.33 -5.12 -0.66
N PRO A 89 16.82 -6.29 -1.06
CA PRO A 89 17.43 -7.06 -2.14
C PRO A 89 17.51 -6.22 -3.42
N GLU A 90 18.46 -6.56 -4.29
CA GLU A 90 18.57 -5.89 -5.59
C GLU A 90 17.25 -5.98 -6.36
N PRO A 91 16.78 -4.86 -6.95
CA PRO A 91 15.53 -4.85 -7.69
C PRO A 91 15.65 -5.76 -8.91
N GLN A 92 14.60 -6.54 -9.18
CA GLN A 92 14.53 -7.45 -10.33
C GLN A 92 14.62 -6.71 -11.68
N GLN A 93 14.33 -5.41 -11.70
CA GLN A 93 14.43 -4.55 -12.88
C GLN A 93 15.21 -3.29 -12.54
N GLU A 94 16.34 -3.11 -13.19
CA GLU A 94 17.06 -1.84 -13.20
C GLU A 94 16.42 -0.87 -14.19
N HIS A 95 16.07 0.32 -13.71
CA HIS A 95 15.52 1.37 -14.55
C HIS A 95 16.65 2.32 -14.94
N ALA A 96 17.12 2.20 -16.19
CA ALA A 96 18.12 3.12 -16.72
C ALA A 96 17.47 4.46 -17.09
N ILE A 97 18.09 5.57 -16.68
CA ILE A 97 17.73 6.90 -17.15
C ILE A 97 18.25 7.04 -18.59
N GLN A 98 17.35 7.07 -19.57
CA GLN A 98 17.73 7.26 -20.96
C GLN A 98 18.04 8.74 -21.23
N LEU A 99 19.29 9.03 -21.56
CA LEU A 99 19.71 10.38 -21.95
C LEU A 99 19.38 10.65 -23.41
N LEU A 100 18.98 11.88 -23.71
CA LEU A 100 18.83 12.33 -25.09
C LEU A 100 20.21 12.45 -25.76
N ILE A 101 20.27 12.12 -27.05
CA ILE A 101 21.51 12.21 -27.83
C ILE A 101 22.00 13.67 -27.86
N GLY A 102 23.27 13.87 -27.51
CA GLY A 102 23.90 15.20 -27.50
C GLY A 102 23.76 15.99 -26.19
N GLN A 103 23.08 15.45 -25.17
CA GLN A 103 23.10 16.03 -23.83
C GLN A 103 24.42 15.72 -23.12
N GLY A 104 25.14 16.76 -22.71
CA GLY A 104 26.32 16.65 -21.86
C GLY A 104 25.97 16.50 -20.37
N LEU A 105 26.99 16.30 -19.54
CA LEU A 105 26.84 16.22 -18.08
C LEU A 105 26.38 17.57 -17.51
N VAL A 106 25.39 17.53 -16.62
CA VAL A 106 24.96 18.70 -15.85
C VAL A 106 25.79 18.79 -14.57
N ASN A 107 26.52 19.89 -14.38
CA ASN A 107 27.26 20.18 -13.16
C ASN A 107 26.72 21.47 -12.53
N VAL A 108 26.05 21.38 -11.39
CA VAL A 108 25.46 22.51 -10.68
C VAL A 108 26.05 22.59 -9.28
N ARG A 109 26.43 23.80 -8.85
CA ARG A 109 26.94 24.04 -7.49
C ARG A 109 25.80 23.84 -6.48
N PRO A 110 25.97 23.00 -5.44
CA PRO A 110 24.96 22.87 -4.39
C PRO A 110 24.67 24.21 -3.71
N TYR A 111 23.38 24.45 -3.40
CA TYR A 111 22.99 25.63 -2.64
C TYR A 111 23.55 25.55 -1.22
N ARG A 112 24.05 26.68 -0.70
CA ARG A 112 24.47 26.78 0.70
C ARG A 112 23.25 27.02 1.57
N TYR A 113 22.88 26.03 2.36
CA TYR A 113 21.89 26.21 3.42
C TYR A 113 22.54 26.94 4.60
N PRO A 114 21.93 28.02 5.13
CA PRO A 114 22.36 28.59 6.39
C PRO A 114 22.13 27.56 7.51
N HIS A 115 23.12 27.40 8.39
CA HIS A 115 22.95 26.59 9.59
C HIS A 115 22.02 27.34 10.55
N HIS A 116 20.82 26.81 10.75
CA HIS A 116 19.98 27.22 11.87
C HIS A 116 20.57 26.57 13.14
N HIS A 117 21.08 27.40 14.05
CA HIS A 117 21.36 27.03 15.44
C HIS A 117 20.10 27.23 16.28
#